data_AF-A0A377TI80-F1
#
_entry.id   AF-A0A377TI80-F1
#
_cell.length_a   1.000
_cell.length_b   1.000
_cell.length_c   1.000
_cell.angle_alpha   90.00
_cell.angle_beta   90.00
_cell.angle_gamma   90.00
#
_symmetry.space_group_name_H-M   'P 1'
#
loop_
_entity.id
_entity.type
_entity.pdbx_description
1 polymer ?
#
loop_
_entity_poly.entity_id
_entity_poly.type
_entity_poly.pdbx_seq_one_letter_code
_entity_poly.pdbx_strand_id
1 'polypeptide(L)'
;MTQQATITDELAFSQPYGEQEKQILTPEAVEFLTELVSRFTPARNKLLAARLQQQQAIDDGQLPDFISETDSIRNGDWTIRGIRLICRIAALKSPAPSSARWSLTR
;
A
#
# COMPACT_ATOMS: atom_id res chain seq x y z
N MET A 1 -1.66 3.69 -27.79
CA MET A 1 -2.06 3.15 -26.47
C MET A 1 -2.24 4.31 -25.53
N THR A 2 -3.42 4.93 -25.53
CA THR A 2 -3.74 6.13 -24.74
C THR A 2 -4.84 5.76 -23.78
N GLN A 3 -4.55 5.71 -22.49
CA GLN A 3 -5.58 5.66 -21.46
C GLN A 3 -5.83 7.09 -21.00
N GLN A 4 -7.00 7.62 -21.36
CA GLN A 4 -7.52 8.89 -20.87
C GLN A 4 -7.87 8.73 -19.39
N ALA A 5 -7.29 9.60 -18.56
CA ALA A 5 -7.70 9.75 -17.17
C ALA A 5 -9.02 10.52 -17.14
N THR A 6 -10.14 9.81 -17.15
CA THR A 6 -11.44 10.40 -16.81
C THR A 6 -11.46 10.57 -15.30
N ILE A 7 -11.40 11.83 -14.85
CA ILE A 7 -11.67 12.18 -13.44
C ILE A 7 -13.19 12.12 -13.29
N THR A 8 -13.72 10.91 -13.16
CA THR A 8 -15.05 10.69 -12.62
C THR A 8 -14.83 10.23 -11.20
N ASP A 9 -15.49 10.85 -10.22
CA ASP A 9 -15.44 10.49 -8.80
C ASP A 9 -16.08 9.10 -8.51
N GLU A 10 -16.39 8.33 -9.56
CA GLU A 10 -16.98 7.01 -9.50
C GLU A 10 -15.99 5.95 -9.96
N LEU A 11 -15.79 4.94 -9.12
CA LEU A 11 -14.97 3.78 -9.44
C LEU A 11 -15.60 2.96 -10.58
N ALA A 12 -14.82 2.73 -11.64
CA ALA A 12 -15.21 1.84 -12.73
C ALA A 12 -14.63 0.43 -12.51
N PHE A 13 -15.49 -0.58 -12.59
CA PHE A 13 -15.10 -1.99 -12.48
C PHE A 13 -15.06 -2.63 -13.88
N SER A 14 -13.93 -3.21 -14.24
CA SER A 14 -13.71 -3.78 -15.58
C SER A 14 -14.11 -5.25 -15.72
N GLN A 15 -14.28 -5.95 -14.59
CA GLN A 15 -14.61 -7.37 -14.54
C GLN A 15 -16.12 -7.58 -14.32
N PRO A 16 -16.68 -8.71 -14.79
CA PRO A 16 -18.08 -9.02 -14.57
C PRO A 16 -18.37 -9.25 -13.08
N TYR A 17 -19.54 -8.80 -12.62
CA TYR A 17 -20.01 -8.98 -11.25
C TYR A 17 -20.63 -10.38 -11.06
N GLY A 18 -19.84 -11.32 -10.52
CA GLY A 18 -20.30 -12.62 -10.07
C GLY A 18 -20.80 -12.62 -8.61
N GLU A 19 -21.14 -13.80 -8.10
CA GLU A 19 -21.64 -13.96 -6.72
C GLU A 19 -20.57 -13.68 -5.67
N GLN A 20 -19.29 -13.96 -5.98
CA GLN A 20 -18.16 -13.70 -5.09
C GLN A 20 -17.89 -12.20 -4.96
N GLU A 21 -17.95 -11.48 -6.08
CA GLU A 21 -17.77 -10.03 -6.11
C GLU A 21 -18.87 -9.33 -5.34
N LYS A 22 -20.13 -9.77 -5.41
CA LYS A 22 -21.24 -9.20 -4.63
C LYS A 22 -21.06 -9.33 -3.11
N GLN A 23 -20.39 -10.39 -2.65
CA GLN A 23 -20.12 -10.59 -1.22
C GLN A 23 -19.03 -9.64 -0.70
N ILE A 24 -18.11 -9.22 -1.56
CA ILE A 24 -16.94 -8.40 -1.19
C ILE A 24 -17.19 -6.92 -1.51
N LEU A 25 -17.72 -6.63 -2.70
CA LEU A 25 -18.06 -5.30 -3.22
C LEU A 25 -19.52 -4.99 -2.89
N THR A 26 -19.86 -5.02 -1.60
CA THR A 26 -21.15 -4.50 -1.14
C THR A 26 -21.23 -2.99 -1.41
N PRO A 27 -22.44 -2.40 -1.49
CA PRO A 27 -22.58 -0.96 -1.73
C PRO A 27 -21.76 -0.11 -0.75
N GLU A 28 -21.75 -0.47 0.53
CA GLU A 28 -21.00 0.22 1.58
C GLU A 28 -19.49 0.06 1.41
N ALA A 29 -19.04 -1.12 0.96
CA ALA A 29 -17.62 -1.35 0.69
C ALA A 29 -17.13 -0.54 -0.53
N VAL A 30 -17.99 -0.40 -1.55
CA VAL A 30 -17.69 0.42 -2.75
C VAL A 30 -17.66 1.90 -2.38
N GLU A 31 -18.58 2.38 -1.56
CA GLU A 31 -18.58 3.77 -1.07
C GLU A 31 -17.30 4.07 -0.28
N PHE A 32 -16.94 3.20 0.67
CA PHE A 32 -15.70 3.34 1.43
C PHE A 32 -14.45 3.32 0.54
N LEU A 33 -14.40 2.42 -0.44
CA LEU A 33 -13.29 2.35 -1.38
C LEU A 33 -13.20 3.62 -2.24
N THR A 34 -14.34 4.17 -2.66
CA THR A 34 -14.41 5.41 -3.45
C THR A 34 -13.83 6.58 -2.65
N GLU A 35 -14.21 6.73 -1.38
CA GLU A 35 -13.66 7.77 -0.50
C GLU A 35 -12.14 7.63 -0.33
N LEU A 36 -11.65 6.40 -0.08
CA LEU A 36 -10.22 6.14 0.06
C LEU A 36 -9.44 6.50 -1.21
N VAL A 37 -9.92 6.05 -2.37
CA VAL A 37 -9.26 6.28 -3.64
C VAL A 37 -9.25 7.78 -3.96
N SER A 38 -10.38 8.47 -3.82
CA SER A 38 -10.50 9.90 -4.08
C SER A 38 -9.54 10.70 -3.18
N ARG A 39 -9.48 10.36 -1.88
CA ARG A 39 -8.65 11.08 -0.90
C ARG A 39 -7.14 10.82 -1.05
N PHE A 40 -6.71 9.59 -1.32
CA PHE A 40 -5.29 9.20 -1.21
C PHE A 40 -4.57 9.02 -2.55
N THR A 41 -5.28 8.81 -3.65
CA THR A 41 -4.66 8.63 -4.98
C THR A 41 -3.80 9.80 -5.42
N PRO A 42 -4.19 11.08 -5.23
CA PRO A 42 -3.35 12.21 -5.62
C PRO A 42 -2.00 12.21 -4.88
N ALA A 43 -2.01 11.96 -3.57
CA ALA A 43 -0.79 11.89 -2.76
C ALA A 43 0.10 10.70 -3.17
N ARG A 44 -0.50 9.53 -3.39
CA ARG A 44 0.20 8.33 -3.87
C ARG A 44 0.91 8.58 -5.20
N ASN A 45 0.25 9.25 -6.16
CA ASN A 45 0.87 9.56 -7.45
C ASN A 45 2.05 10.53 -7.33
N LYS A 46 1.97 11.53 -6.43
CA LYS A 46 3.10 12.41 -6.11
C LYS A 46 4.28 11.64 -5.54
N LEU A 47 4.04 10.69 -4.63
CA LEU A 47 5.10 9.86 -4.05
C LEU A 47 5.75 8.95 -5.10
N LEU A 48 4.98 8.41 -6.05
CA LEU A 48 5.55 7.62 -7.15
C LEU A 48 6.42 8.46 -8.08
N ALA A 49 6.01 9.68 -8.40
CA ALA A 49 6.85 10.61 -9.17
C ALA A 49 8.15 10.96 -8.40
N ALA A 50 8.04 11.22 -7.10
CA ALA A 50 9.21 11.50 -6.25
C ALA A 50 10.19 10.32 -6.19
N ARG A 51 9.72 9.07 -6.24
CA ARG A 51 10.60 7.89 -6.34
C ARG A 51 11.42 7.89 -7.62
N LEU A 52 10.83 8.27 -8.76
CA LEU A 52 11.57 8.35 -10.02
C LEU A 52 12.65 9.45 -9.95
N GLN A 53 12.33 10.59 -9.34
CA GLN A 53 13.30 11.68 -9.15
C GLN A 53 14.45 11.26 -8.23
N GLN A 54 14.16 10.58 -7.11
CA GLN A 54 15.22 10.08 -6.23
C GLN A 54 16.07 9.01 -6.90
N GLN A 55 15.46 8.10 -7.67
CA GLN A 55 16.23 7.09 -8.39
C GLN A 55 17.18 7.74 -9.41
N GLN A 56 16.73 8.75 -10.15
CA GLN A 56 17.59 9.47 -11.09
C GLN A 56 18.80 10.11 -10.39
N ALA A 57 18.59 10.74 -9.23
CA ALA A 57 19.69 11.33 -8.47
C ALA A 57 20.74 10.28 -8.02
N ILE A 58 20.28 9.08 -7.64
CA ILE A 58 21.16 7.95 -7.30
C ILE A 58 21.93 7.47 -8.53
N ASP A 59 21.25 7.34 -9.66
CA ASP A 59 21.85 6.92 -10.92
C ASP A 59 22.91 7.94 -11.42
N ASP A 60 22.69 9.22 -11.13
CA ASP A 60 23.64 10.33 -11.38
C ASP A 60 24.81 10.37 -10.37
N GLY A 61 24.86 9.41 -9.44
CA GLY A 61 25.97 9.19 -8.50
C GLY A 61 25.75 9.70 -7.07
N GLN A 62 24.55 10.19 -6.73
CA GLN A 62 24.23 10.54 -5.34
C GLN A 62 23.89 9.29 -4.53
N LEU A 63 24.87 8.75 -3.80
CA LEU A 63 24.64 7.61 -2.91
C LEU A 63 23.66 7.99 -1.78
N PRO A 64 22.67 7.12 -1.46
CA PRO A 64 21.77 7.36 -0.34
C PRO A 64 22.52 7.41 1.00
N ASP A 65 22.16 8.39 1.82
CA ASP A 65 22.64 8.52 3.21
C ASP A 65 21.50 9.03 4.12
N PHE A 66 21.76 9.11 5.43
CA PHE A 66 20.80 9.62 6.40
C PHE A 66 20.48 11.10 6.17
N ILE A 67 19.18 11.39 6.17
CA ILE A 67 18.65 12.75 6.02
C ILE A 67 18.85 13.50 7.33
N SER A 68 19.64 14.58 7.29
CA SER A 68 20.03 15.40 8.45
C SER A 68 18.84 16.00 9.20
N GLU A 69 17.77 16.31 8.47
CA GLU A 69 16.55 16.94 8.99
C GLU A 69 15.79 16.02 9.95
N THR A 70 16.07 14.71 9.91
CA THR A 70 15.44 13.69 10.78
C THR A 70 16.28 13.30 11.99
N ASP A 71 17.42 13.95 12.23
CA ASP A 71 18.36 13.62 13.30
C ASP A 71 17.71 13.67 14.70
N SER A 72 16.86 14.66 14.95
CA SER A 72 16.14 14.82 16.22
C SER A 72 15.15 13.69 16.50
N ILE A 73 14.58 13.09 15.45
CA ILE A 73 13.66 11.95 15.55
C ILE A 73 14.45 10.67 15.83
N ARG A 74 15.63 10.49 15.21
CA ARG A 74 16.48 9.30 15.43
C ARG A 74 17.10 9.28 16.82
N ASN A 75 17.52 10.45 17.31
CA ASN A 75 18.18 10.59 18.62
C ASN A 75 17.20 10.88 19.77
N GLY A 76 15.90 10.95 19.50
CA GLY A 76 14.87 11.20 20.50
C GLY A 76 14.37 9.93 21.18
N ASP A 77 13.92 10.06 22.43
CA ASP A 77 13.32 8.96 23.19
C ASP A 77 11.84 8.78 22.82
N TRP A 78 11.54 7.87 21.90
CA TRP A 78 10.16 7.52 21.55
C TRP A 78 9.99 6.01 21.36
N THR A 79 8.74 5.56 21.49
CA THR A 79 8.36 4.17 21.23
C THR A 79 7.07 4.13 20.41
N ILE A 80 6.88 3.06 19.63
CA ILE A 80 5.64 2.88 18.88
C ILE A 80 4.44 2.72 19.81
N ARG A 81 3.26 3.13 19.34
CA ARG A 81 2.02 2.95 20.09
C ARG A 81 1.76 1.45 20.28
N GLY A 82 1.57 1.05 21.54
CA GLY A 82 1.53 -0.33 22.06
C GLY A 82 1.21 -1.47 21.09
N ILE A 83 1.97 -2.56 21.21
CA ILE A 83 1.81 -3.76 20.37
C ILE A 83 0.75 -4.68 20.96
N ARG A 84 -0.24 -5.11 20.14
CA ARG A 84 -1.18 -6.17 20.53
C ARG A 84 -0.45 -7.51 20.69
N LEU A 85 -0.86 -8.31 21.68
CA LEU A 85 -0.21 -9.57 22.05
C LEU A 85 -0.06 -10.55 20.87
N ILE A 86 -1.03 -10.59 19.94
CA ILE A 86 -0.97 -11.43 18.73
C ILE A 86 0.24 -11.11 17.83
N CYS A 87 0.75 -9.88 17.85
CA CYS A 87 1.95 -9.49 17.09
C CYS A 87 3.25 -9.75 17.86
N ARG A 88 3.19 -10.17 19.13
CA ARG A 88 4.35 -10.30 20.02
C ARG A 88 5.16 -11.59 19.81
N ILE A 89 4.62 -12.56 19.05
CA ILE A 89 5.23 -13.88 18.79
C ILE A 89 5.60 -14.05 17.29
N ALA A 90 5.91 -12.95 16.59
CA ALA A 90 6.31 -13.03 15.19
C ALA A 90 7.79 -13.42 15.06
N ALA A 91 8.12 -14.69 15.31
CA ALA A 91 9.33 -15.32 14.80
C ALA A 91 8.94 -16.19 13.60
N LEU A 92 9.51 -15.89 12.43
CA LEU A 92 9.30 -16.59 11.15
C LEU A 92 7.94 -16.34 10.48
N LYS A 93 7.90 -15.36 9.56
CA LYS A 93 6.82 -15.21 8.59
C LYS A 93 7.37 -15.45 7.19
N SER A 94 7.29 -16.69 6.72
CA SER A 94 7.51 -16.99 5.29
C SER A 94 6.32 -16.45 4.48
N PRO A 95 6.54 -15.71 3.39
CA PRO A 95 5.44 -15.24 2.55
C PRO A 95 4.85 -16.42 1.77
N ALA A 96 3.66 -16.87 2.17
CA ALA A 96 2.86 -17.82 1.39
C ALA A 96 1.77 -17.07 0.61
N PRO A 97 1.47 -17.43 -0.65
CA PRO A 97 0.36 -16.85 -1.40
C PRO A 97 -0.98 -17.24 -0.77
N SER A 98 -1.99 -16.38 -0.92
CA SER A 98 -3.34 -16.57 -0.34
C SER A 98 -4.06 -17.83 -0.86
N SER A 99 -3.60 -18.42 -1.96
CA SER A 99 -4.13 -19.65 -2.57
C SER A 99 -3.53 -20.95 -2.02
N ALA A 100 -2.61 -20.89 -1.05
CA ALA A 100 -1.92 -22.08 -0.54
C ALA A 100 -2.90 -23.06 0.13
N ARG A 101 -3.29 -24.10 -0.62
CA ARG A 101 -3.98 -25.28 -0.13
C ARG A 101 -2.97 -26.08 0.71
N TRP A 102 -3.14 -26.06 2.02
CA TRP A 102 -2.36 -26.90 2.94
C TRP A 102 -2.78 -28.35 2.73
N SER A 103 -2.13 -29.03 1.79
CA SER A 103 -2.16 -30.48 1.73
C SER A 103 -1.30 -31.00 2.88
N LEU A 104 -1.92 -31.21 4.04
CA LEU A 104 -1.32 -32.00 5.11
C LEU A 104 -1.31 -33.46 4.64
N THR A 105 -0.28 -33.83 3.87
CA THR A 105 0.09 -35.24 3.76
C THR A 105 0.78 -35.62 5.08
N ARG A 106 0.19 -36.63 5.72
CA ARG A 106 0.54 -37.16 7.04
C ARG A 106 1.95 -37.76 7.05
#